data_AF-A0A5B0SX04-F1
#
_entry.id   AF-A0A5B0SX04-F1
#
_cell.length_a   1.000
_cell.length_b   1.000
_cell.length_c   1.000
_cell.angle_alpha   90.00
_cell.angle_beta   90.00
_cell.angle_gamma   90.00
#
_symmetry.space_group_name_H-M   'P 1'
#
loop_
_entity.id
_entity.type
_entity.pdbx_description
1 polymer ?
#
loop_
_entity_poly.entity_id
_entity_poly.type
_entity_poly.pdbx_seq_one_letter_code
_entity_poly.pdbx_strand_id
1 'polypeptide(L)'
;MPILLKAALTALLVIPLSTIAGEKVTLRCPDRGWAEVTFHLFQHVSVLWENNSFYVSDARRSQSNKFYTFTNRDVLSVKNGFQFIYADSGRAVSCSILSRVPTQDLRLETLR
;
A
#
# COMPACT_ATOMS: atom_id res chain seq x y z
N MET A 1 51.63 1.61 24.03
CA MET A 1 50.70 0.50 23.75
C MET A 1 49.55 0.58 24.74
N PRO A 2 48.26 0.40 24.37
CA PRO A 2 47.56 0.64 23.10
C PRO A 2 46.39 1.66 23.30
N ILE A 3 46.17 2.63 22.41
CA ILE A 3 45.20 2.56 21.30
C ILE A 3 43.89 1.83 21.66
N LEU A 4 43.04 2.41 22.52
CA LEU A 4 41.71 1.84 22.81
C LEU A 4 40.64 2.93 23.00
N LEU A 5 40.64 3.96 22.14
CA LEU A 5 39.54 4.92 22.06
C LEU A 5 39.24 5.31 20.61
N LYS A 6 39.08 4.32 19.72
CA LYS A 6 38.60 4.56 18.35
C LYS A 6 37.57 3.54 17.84
N ALA A 7 37.09 2.63 18.69
CA ALA A 7 36.22 1.53 18.25
C ALA A 7 34.76 1.63 18.73
N ALA A 8 34.33 2.74 19.32
CA ALA A 8 32.97 2.85 19.88
C ALA A 8 31.99 3.65 19.00
N LEU A 9 32.41 4.16 17.83
CA LEU A 9 31.57 5.04 17.00
C LEU A 9 31.10 4.43 15.68
N THR A 10 31.39 3.16 15.40
CA THR A 10 30.99 2.48 14.15
C THR A 10 29.83 1.50 14.31
N ALA A 11 29.34 1.26 15.53
CA ALA A 11 28.27 0.29 15.78
C ALA A 11 26.84 0.87 15.67
N LEU A 12 26.67 2.19 15.50
CA LEU A 12 25.34 2.84 15.57
C LEU A 12 24.62 3.06 14.23
N LEU A 13 25.15 2.59 13.10
CA LEU A 13 24.61 2.92 11.77
C LEU A 13 24.26 1.73 10.87
N VAL A 14 24.20 0.52 11.41
CA VAL A 14 23.59 -0.63 10.70
C VAL A 14 22.16 -0.82 11.20
N ILE A 15 21.37 0.25 11.22
CA ILE A 15 19.92 0.06 11.15
C ILE A 15 19.67 -0.34 9.70
N PRO A 16 19.15 -1.54 9.41
CA PRO A 16 18.80 -1.88 8.04
C PRO A 16 17.82 -0.81 7.58
N LEU A 17 18.20 -0.03 6.56
CA LEU A 17 17.27 0.82 5.84
C LEU A 17 16.19 -0.13 5.31
N SER A 18 15.07 -0.19 6.02
CA SER A 18 13.92 -0.94 5.55
C SER A 18 13.53 -0.29 4.24
N THR A 19 13.75 -0.98 3.12
CA THR A 19 13.38 -0.47 1.81
C THR A 19 11.86 -0.37 1.76
N ILE A 20 11.36 0.82 1.41
CA ILE A 20 9.93 1.07 1.28
C ILE A 20 9.44 0.31 0.05
N ALA A 21 8.57 -0.68 0.25
CA ALA A 21 8.01 -1.55 -0.79
C ALA A 21 6.74 -1.01 -1.41
N GLY A 22 6.24 0.12 -0.93
CA GLY A 22 4.95 0.66 -1.30
C GLY A 22 4.24 1.33 -0.14
N GLU A 23 2.92 1.37 -0.24
CA GLU A 23 2.09 2.07 0.72
C GLU A 23 0.76 1.33 0.92
N LYS A 24 0.29 1.27 2.16
CA LYS A 24 -0.99 0.70 2.53
C LYS A 24 -1.88 1.79 3.10
N VAL A 25 -3.07 1.94 2.54
CA VAL A 25 -4.06 2.94 2.94
C VAL A 25 -5.33 2.23 3.37
N THR A 26 -5.71 2.37 4.63
CA THR A 26 -7.02 1.91 5.11
C THR A 26 -8.02 3.04 4.95
N LEU A 27 -9.14 2.74 4.32
CA LEU A 27 -10.20 3.68 3.97
C LEU A 27 -11.51 3.26 4.65
N ARG A 28 -12.32 4.23 5.04
CA ARG A 28 -13.74 4.03 5.35
C ARG A 28 -14.56 4.45 4.14
N CYS A 29 -15.27 3.52 3.54
CA CYS A 29 -16.17 3.77 2.41
C CYS A 29 -17.63 3.64 2.87
N PRO A 30 -18.50 4.63 2.60
CA PRO A 30 -19.93 4.48 2.76
C PRO A 30 -20.43 3.15 2.16
N ASP A 31 -21.40 2.53 2.83
CA ASP A 31 -22.11 1.31 2.40
C ASP A 31 -21.32 -0.02 2.37
N ARG A 32 -20.02 -0.02 2.07
CA ARG A 32 -19.20 -1.25 1.98
C ARG A 32 -18.18 -1.46 3.11
N GLY A 33 -18.24 -0.64 4.15
CA GLY A 33 -17.38 -0.84 5.31
C GLY A 33 -16.01 -0.17 5.17
N TRP A 34 -14.95 -0.89 5.54
CA TRP A 34 -13.59 -0.46 5.28
C TRP A 34 -12.96 -1.21 4.10
N ALA A 35 -11.96 -0.56 3.50
CA ALA A 35 -11.12 -1.12 2.44
C ALA A 35 -9.65 -0.85 2.74
N GLU A 36 -8.81 -1.87 2.64
CA GLU A 36 -7.36 -1.73 2.67
C GLU A 36 -6.85 -1.75 1.24
N VAL A 37 -6.33 -0.60 0.78
CA VAL A 37 -5.74 -0.44 -0.54
C VAL A 37 -4.22 -0.46 -0.40
N THR A 38 -3.57 -1.41 -1.08
CA THR A 38 -2.11 -1.53 -1.09
C THR A 38 -1.56 -1.11 -2.45
N PHE A 39 -0.79 -0.04 -2.45
CA PHE A 39 0.00 0.45 -3.57
C PHE A 39 1.37 -0.21 -3.53
N HIS A 40 1.51 -1.36 -4.16
CA HIS A 40 2.78 -2.07 -4.28
C HIS A 40 3.72 -1.27 -5.22
N LEU A 41 4.96 -1.02 -4.78
CA LEU A 41 5.95 -0.29 -5.57
C LEU A 41 6.29 -1.08 -6.84
N PHE A 42 6.15 -0.43 -8.00
CA PHE A 42 6.33 -1.03 -9.33
C PHE A 42 5.40 -2.21 -9.70
N GLN A 43 4.38 -2.47 -8.88
CA GLN A 43 3.43 -3.56 -9.09
C GLN A 43 1.98 -3.03 -9.17
N HIS A 44 1.02 -3.95 -9.20
CA HIS A 44 -0.41 -3.67 -9.23
C HIS A 44 -0.89 -3.04 -7.92
N VAL A 45 -2.04 -2.37 -7.94
CA VAL A 45 -2.74 -1.96 -6.72
C VAL A 45 -3.67 -3.11 -6.32
N SER A 46 -3.73 -3.42 -5.02
CA SER A 46 -4.68 -4.41 -4.51
C SER A 46 -5.64 -3.76 -3.52
N VAL A 47 -6.84 -4.31 -3.41
CA VAL A 47 -7.83 -3.94 -2.39
C VAL A 47 -8.31 -5.19 -1.64
N LEU A 48 -8.30 -5.10 -0.32
CA LEU A 48 -8.94 -6.05 0.59
C LEU A 48 -10.12 -5.35 1.27
N TRP A 49 -11.32 -5.87 1.08
CA TRP A 49 -12.53 -5.36 1.74
C TRP A 49 -12.75 -6.03 3.10
N GLU A 50 -13.55 -5.38 3.96
CA GLU A 50 -13.95 -5.86 5.28
C GLU A 50 -14.50 -7.29 5.30
N ASN A 51 -15.16 -7.71 4.22
CA ASN A 51 -15.71 -9.07 4.07
C ASN A 51 -14.68 -10.10 3.56
N ASN A 52 -13.38 -9.81 3.66
CA ASN A 52 -12.26 -10.60 3.15
C ASN A 52 -12.22 -10.79 1.62
N SER A 53 -12.96 -9.98 0.86
CA SER A 53 -12.86 -10.01 -0.60
C SER A 53 -11.60 -9.28 -1.07
N PHE A 54 -10.77 -9.95 -1.85
CA PHE A 54 -9.50 -9.42 -2.36
C PHE A 54 -9.50 -9.29 -3.87
N TYR A 55 -9.08 -8.12 -4.37
CA TYR A 55 -9.04 -7.82 -5.80
C TYR A 55 -7.75 -7.08 -6.17
N VAL A 56 -7.31 -7.27 -7.42
CA VAL A 56 -6.08 -6.67 -7.96
C VAL A 56 -6.42 -5.80 -9.16
N SER A 57 -5.71 -4.69 -9.35
CA SER A 57 -5.95 -3.75 -10.44
C SER A 57 -5.28 -4.17 -11.75
N ASP A 58 -5.86 -3.75 -12.87
CA ASP A 58 -5.29 -3.86 -14.22
C ASP A 58 -4.01 -3.03 -14.41
N ALA A 59 -3.95 -1.87 -13.76
CA ALA A 59 -2.84 -0.94 -13.86
C ALA A 59 -1.79 -1.14 -12.77
N ARG A 60 -0.53 -0.89 -13.12
CA ARG A 60 0.57 -0.74 -12.15
C ARG A 60 0.53 0.63 -11.50
N ARG A 61 1.08 0.76 -10.30
CA ARG A 61 1.27 2.06 -9.65
C ARG A 61 2.24 2.93 -10.46
N SER A 62 1.78 4.09 -10.92
CA SER A 62 2.60 5.16 -11.48
C SER A 62 2.13 6.52 -10.96
N GLN A 63 2.97 7.55 -10.99
CA GLN A 63 2.58 8.92 -10.57
C GLN A 63 1.48 9.52 -11.45
N SER A 64 1.37 9.09 -12.72
CA SER A 64 0.37 9.58 -13.67
C SER A 64 -0.97 8.84 -13.57
N ASN A 65 -1.00 7.65 -12.98
CA ASN A 65 -2.21 6.84 -12.88
C ASN A 65 -3.14 7.42 -11.81
N LYS A 66 -4.32 7.84 -12.27
CA LYS A 66 -5.37 8.42 -11.44
C LYS A 66 -6.53 7.46 -11.20
N PHE A 67 -6.57 6.35 -11.93
CA PHE A 67 -7.64 5.36 -11.92
C PHE A 67 -7.04 3.95 -11.92
N TYR A 68 -7.66 3.04 -11.17
CA TYR A 68 -7.27 1.63 -11.05
C TYR A 68 -8.53 0.77 -11.17
N THR A 69 -8.64 -0.06 -12.20
CA THR A 69 -9.79 -0.95 -12.38
C THR A 69 -9.46 -2.31 -11.78
N PHE A 70 -10.24 -2.77 -10.83
CA PHE A 70 -10.01 -4.06 -10.15
C PHE A 70 -10.64 -5.24 -10.89
N THR A 71 -10.23 -6.46 -10.54
CA THR A 71 -10.78 -7.70 -11.11
C THR A 71 -12.27 -7.89 -10.87
N ASN A 72 -12.85 -7.29 -9.83
CA ASN A 72 -14.31 -7.23 -9.64
C ASN A 72 -15.01 -6.12 -10.45
N ARG A 73 -14.27 -5.41 -11.29
CA ARG A 73 -14.68 -4.27 -12.12
C ARG A 73 -14.96 -2.97 -11.36
N ASP A 74 -14.76 -2.92 -10.05
CA ASP A 74 -14.78 -1.64 -9.33
C ASP A 74 -13.61 -0.78 -9.80
N VAL A 75 -13.78 0.55 -9.76
CA VAL A 75 -12.72 1.50 -10.13
C VAL A 75 -12.36 2.35 -8.93
N LEU A 76 -11.09 2.40 -8.55
CA LEU A 76 -10.57 3.39 -7.61
C LEU A 76 -10.02 4.59 -8.37
N SER A 77 -10.58 5.77 -8.12
CA SER A 77 -10.03 7.07 -8.48
C SER A 77 -9.21 7.64 -7.31
N VAL A 78 -8.01 8.12 -7.60
CA VAL A 78 -7.12 8.83 -6.65
C VAL A 78 -6.88 10.29 -7.03
N LYS A 79 -7.63 10.82 -8.02
CA LYS A 79 -7.40 12.17 -8.58
C LYS A 79 -7.58 13.29 -7.55
N ASN A 80 -8.64 13.21 -6.73
CA ASN A 80 -9.07 14.23 -5.78
C ASN A 80 -9.42 13.56 -4.43
N GLY A 81 -8.52 12.72 -3.91
CA GLY A 81 -8.82 11.81 -2.80
C GLY A 81 -9.25 10.43 -3.30
N PHE A 82 -9.69 9.56 -2.37
CA PHE A 82 -10.05 8.17 -2.67
C PHE A 82 -11.54 8.06 -2.96
N GLN A 83 -11.88 7.64 -4.18
CA GLN A 83 -13.26 7.41 -4.58
C GLN A 83 -13.37 6.06 -5.28
N PHE A 84 -14.31 5.23 -4.85
CA PHE A 84 -14.66 4.00 -5.55
C PHE A 84 -15.89 4.21 -6.43
N ILE A 85 -15.85 3.69 -7.65
CA ILE A 85 -17.02 3.52 -8.52
C ILE A 85 -17.35 2.02 -8.49
N TYR A 86 -18.50 1.68 -7.92
CA TYR A 86 -18.89 0.28 -7.74
C TYR A 86 -19.49 -0.31 -9.02
N ALA A 87 -19.01 -1.48 -9.43
CA ALA A 87 -19.42 -2.10 -10.69
C ALA A 87 -20.90 -2.50 -10.74
N ASP A 88 -21.48 -2.84 -9.59
CA ASP A 88 -22.87 -3.29 -9.45
C ASP A 88 -23.90 -2.16 -9.63
N SER A 89 -23.52 -0.94 -9.26
CA SER A 89 -24.43 0.20 -9.14
C SER A 89 -24.00 1.40 -9.99
N GLY A 90 -22.76 1.42 -10.47
CA GLY A 90 -22.15 2.57 -11.16
C GLY A 90 -21.96 3.79 -10.25
N ARG A 91 -22.27 3.68 -8.96
CA ARG A 91 -22.25 4.80 -8.02
C ARG A 91 -20.83 5.12 -7.59
N ALA A 92 -20.47 6.39 -7.69
CA ALA A 92 -19.22 6.92 -7.16
C ALA A 92 -19.37 7.27 -5.68
N VAL A 93 -18.47 6.74 -4.84
CA VAL A 93 -18.49 6.87 -3.39
C VAL A 93 -17.13 7.35 -2.92
N SER A 94 -17.11 8.51 -2.25
CA SER A 94 -15.90 9.05 -1.63
C SER A 94 -15.61 8.33 -0.32
N CYS A 95 -14.36 7.90 -0.14
CA CYS A 95 -13.90 7.23 1.07
C CYS A 95 -12.94 8.12 1.86
N SER A 96 -13.05 8.11 3.19
CA SER A 96 -12.14 8.84 4.08
C SER A 96 -10.97 7.95 4.48
N ILE A 97 -9.77 8.54 4.58
CA ILE A 97 -8.58 7.82 5.06
C ILE A 97 -8.72 7.58 6.57
N LEU A 98 -8.54 6.34 6.99
CA LEU A 98 -8.42 5.95 8.40
C LEU A 98 -6.95 5.86 8.81
N SER A 99 -6.11 5.27 7.96
CA SER A 99 -4.67 5.16 8.20
C SER A 99 -3.89 5.09 6.90
N ARG A 100 -2.61 5.45 6.99
CA ARG A 100 -1.64 5.37 5.89
C ARG A 100 -0.31 4.93 6.46
N VAL A 101 0.22 3.81 5.98
CA VAL A 101 1.49 3.25 6.44
C VAL A 101 2.35 2.83 5.26
N PRO A 102 3.67 3.13 5.26
CA PRO A 102 4.60 2.53 4.31
C PRO A 102 4.59 1.01 4.46
N THR A 103 4.63 0.27 3.34
CA THR A 103 4.92 -1.16 3.38
C THR A 103 6.42 -1.39 3.33
N GLN A 104 6.90 -2.40 4.04
CA GLN A 104 8.30 -2.84 3.98
C GLN A 104 8.41 -4.02 3.02
N ASP A 105 9.57 -4.16 2.37
CA ASP A 105 9.82 -5.34 1.54
C ASP A 105 9.79 -6.57 2.44
N LEU A 106 8.91 -7.54 2.11
CA LEU A 106 8.96 -8.83 2.76
C LEU A 106 10.29 -9.48 2.40
N ARG A 107 11.20 -9.55 3.37
CA ARG A 107 12.39 -10.37 3.25
C ARG A 107 11.92 -11.83 3.21
N LEU A 108 11.86 -12.41 2.02
CA LEU A 108 11.62 -13.84 1.85
C LEU A 108 12.79 -14.57 2.53
N GLU A 109 12.60 -14.97 3.78
CA GLU A 109 13.46 -15.96 4.41
C GLU A 109 13.24 -17.27 3.66
N THR A 110 14.11 -17.53 2.68
CA THR A 110 14.20 -18.85 2.07
C THR A 110 14.71 -19.79 3.15
N LEU A 111 13.80 -20.50 3.81
CA LEU A 111 14.14 -21.72 4.54
C LEU A 111 14.81 -22.65 3.51
N ARG A 112 16.13 -22.78 3.62
CA ARG A 112 16.93 -23.74 2.85
C ARG A 112 16.83 -25.12 3.47
#